data_AF-A0A965GBD1-F1
#
_entry.id   AF-A0A965GBD1-F1
#
_cell.length_a   1.000
_cell.length_b   1.000
_cell.length_c   1.000
_cell.angle_alpha   90.00
_cell.angle_beta   90.00
_cell.angle_gamma   90.00
#
_symmetry.space_group_name_H-M   'P 1'
#
loop_
_entity.id
_entity.type
_entity.pdbx_description
1 polymer ?
#
loop_
_entity_poly.entity_id
_entity_poly.type
_entity_poly.pdbx_seq_one_letter_code
_entity_poly.pdbx_strand_id
1 'polypeptide(L)'
;MAYDVDFRPKTGEIPTDPGVYRFLDENGRVLYVGKAKNLRARLSSYFAPLESLQEKTRRMVQTARDVNWTIVKTEFEALQLEFTWIKEFDPPFNVRFKDDKSYPYLAVTMGDEIPRAFITRNKEIKNAKYFGPYTQSWAIRETLDTLLKVYPVRSCTSGTYQRAKSTNRPCLLADIGKCSAPCISRVSPAEHKAISKELVDFMN
;
A
#
# COMPACT_ATOMS: atom_id res chain seq x y z
N MET A 1 -6.53 4.90 -37.65
CA MET A 1 -5.31 4.05 -37.71
C MET A 1 -4.57 4.19 -36.39
N ALA A 2 -3.84 3.16 -35.93
CA ALA A 2 -3.05 3.26 -34.69
C ALA A 2 -2.00 4.37 -34.84
N TYR A 3 -1.71 5.10 -33.75
CA TYR A 3 -0.70 6.14 -33.78
C TYR A 3 0.68 5.49 -33.75
N ASP A 4 1.48 5.74 -34.78
CA ASP A 4 2.80 5.14 -34.94
C ASP A 4 3.87 6.16 -34.53
N VAL A 5 4.69 5.78 -33.57
CA VAL A 5 5.80 6.57 -33.02
C VAL A 5 7.02 5.67 -32.95
N ASP A 6 8.20 6.24 -33.22
CA ASP A 6 9.45 5.47 -33.35
C ASP A 6 9.80 4.64 -32.10
N PHE A 7 9.33 5.07 -30.93
CA PHE A 7 9.58 4.40 -29.65
C PHE A 7 8.51 3.37 -29.27
N ARG A 8 7.51 3.11 -30.13
CA ARG A 8 6.46 2.12 -29.86
C ARG A 8 7.09 0.72 -29.84
N PRO A 9 7.08 0.02 -28.69
CA PRO A 9 7.61 -1.34 -28.62
C PRO A 9 6.73 -2.28 -29.44
N LYS A 10 7.34 -3.31 -30.04
CA LYS A 10 6.55 -4.33 -30.74
C LYS A 10 5.68 -5.05 -29.72
N THR A 11 4.40 -5.24 -30.04
CA THR A 11 3.44 -5.82 -29.09
C THR A 11 3.87 -7.20 -28.55
N GLY A 12 4.59 -7.99 -29.35
CA GLY A 12 5.13 -9.29 -28.93
C GLY A 12 6.28 -9.22 -27.92
N GLU A 13 7.03 -8.12 -27.87
CA GLU A 13 8.13 -7.89 -26.93
C GLU A 13 7.63 -7.47 -25.55
N ILE A 14 6.38 -6.97 -25.47
CA ILE A 14 5.77 -6.57 -24.21
C ILE A 14 5.25 -7.83 -23.48
N PRO A 15 5.69 -8.10 -22.24
CA PRO A 15 5.21 -9.23 -21.45
C PRO A 15 3.75 -9.08 -21.04
N THR A 16 3.10 -10.19 -20.72
CA THR A 16 1.72 -10.20 -20.19
C THR A 16 1.67 -10.17 -18.66
N ASP A 17 2.83 -10.23 -18.02
CA ASP A 17 3.01 -10.20 -16.56
C ASP A 17 2.63 -8.85 -15.94
N PRO A 18 2.37 -8.82 -14.62
CA PRO A 18 2.23 -7.58 -13.88
C PRO A 18 3.57 -6.84 -13.82
N GLY A 19 3.49 -5.51 -13.77
CA GLY A 19 4.70 -4.68 -13.78
C GLY A 19 4.42 -3.20 -13.69
N VAL A 20 5.51 -2.44 -13.67
CA VAL A 20 5.50 -0.97 -13.67
C VAL A 20 6.21 -0.49 -14.93
N TYR A 21 5.60 0.47 -15.62
CA TYR A 21 6.13 1.07 -16.83
C TYR A 21 6.37 2.57 -16.65
N ARG A 22 7.31 3.11 -17.43
CA ARG A 22 7.73 4.51 -17.42
C ARG A 22 7.79 5.02 -18.83
N PHE A 23 7.19 6.17 -19.10
CA PHE A 23 7.43 6.94 -20.31
C PHE A 23 8.50 7.98 -20.03
N LEU A 24 9.46 8.13 -20.95
CA LEU A 24 10.61 9.01 -20.80
C LEU A 24 10.68 10.01 -21.96
N ASP A 25 11.28 11.19 -21.73
CA ASP A 25 11.63 12.12 -22.80
C ASP A 25 12.97 11.79 -23.47
N GLU A 26 13.39 12.61 -24.43
CA GLU A 26 14.68 12.47 -25.15
C GLU A 26 15.91 12.49 -24.25
N ASN A 27 15.82 13.10 -23.07
CA ASN A 27 16.90 13.22 -22.11
C ASN A 27 16.85 12.13 -21.03
N GLY A 28 15.92 11.17 -21.15
CA GLY A 28 15.72 10.11 -20.16
C GLY A 28 14.97 10.57 -18.90
N ARG A 29 14.35 11.76 -18.89
CA ARG A 29 13.51 12.20 -17.77
C ARG A 29 12.22 11.40 -17.76
N VAL A 30 11.85 10.87 -16.59
CA VAL A 30 10.57 10.18 -16.42
C VAL A 30 9.40 11.17 -16.50
N LEU A 31 8.56 11.00 -17.52
CA LEU A 31 7.38 11.83 -17.79
C LEU A 31 6.14 11.28 -17.09
N TYR A 32 6.02 9.95 -17.05
CA TYR A 32 4.89 9.25 -16.47
C TYR A 32 5.30 7.87 -15.95
N VAL A 33 4.76 7.47 -14.81
CA VAL A 33 4.87 6.12 -14.24
C VAL A 33 3.47 5.53 -14.11
N GLY A 34 3.29 4.27 -14.50
CA GLY A 34 2.04 3.54 -14.28
C GLY A 34 2.28 2.06 -14.00
N LYS A 35 1.34 1.41 -13.32
CA LYS A 35 1.33 -0.04 -13.13
C LYS A 35 0.33 -0.76 -14.04
N ALA A 36 0.58 -2.04 -14.28
CA ALA A 36 -0.31 -2.92 -15.02
C ALA A 36 -0.40 -4.30 -14.36
N LYS A 37 -1.59 -4.91 -14.39
CA LYS A 37 -1.76 -6.36 -14.17
C LYS A 37 -1.26 -7.18 -15.36
N ASN A 38 -1.39 -6.58 -16.56
CA ASN A 38 -0.93 -7.12 -17.82
C ASN A 38 -0.28 -5.98 -18.61
N LEU A 39 1.06 -5.98 -18.69
CA LEU A 39 1.83 -4.91 -19.32
C LEU A 39 1.45 -4.72 -20.80
N ARG A 40 1.32 -5.81 -21.58
CA ARG A 40 0.94 -5.75 -23.00
C ARG A 40 -0.39 -5.06 -23.24
N ALA A 41 -1.44 -5.49 -22.54
CA ALA A 41 -2.77 -4.90 -22.69
C ALA A 41 -2.77 -3.42 -22.30
N ARG A 42 -2.06 -3.07 -21.22
CA ARG A 42 -2.00 -1.70 -20.71
C ARG A 42 -1.20 -0.79 -21.63
N LEU A 43 0.02 -1.17 -22.03
CA LEU A 43 0.87 -0.36 -22.89
C LEU A 43 0.28 -0.18 -24.29
N SER A 44 -0.35 -1.23 -24.84
CA SER A 44 -1.01 -1.13 -26.16
C SER A 44 -2.10 -0.05 -26.19
N SER A 45 -2.77 0.23 -25.06
CA SER A 45 -3.81 1.25 -24.98
C SER A 45 -3.29 2.68 -25.18
N TYR A 46 -2.01 2.96 -24.91
CA TYR A 46 -1.40 4.28 -25.12
C TYR A 46 -1.13 4.59 -26.59
N PHE A 47 -1.05 3.56 -27.44
CA PHE A 47 -0.79 3.69 -28.88
C PHE A 47 -2.07 3.53 -29.73
N ALA A 48 -3.24 3.65 -29.09
CA ALA A 48 -4.51 3.80 -29.79
C ALA A 48 -4.54 5.09 -30.63
N PRO A 49 -5.47 5.25 -31.59
CA PRO A 49 -5.60 6.47 -32.38
C PRO A 49 -5.67 7.70 -31.47
N LEU A 50 -4.91 8.75 -31.79
CA LEU A 50 -4.77 9.92 -30.90
C LEU A 50 -6.11 10.56 -30.56
N GLU A 51 -7.07 10.59 -31.49
CA GLU A 51 -8.38 11.18 -31.28
C GLU A 51 -9.14 10.49 -30.14
N SER A 52 -8.89 9.20 -29.93
CA SER A 52 -9.53 8.39 -28.88
C SER A 52 -8.91 8.56 -27.49
N LEU A 53 -7.70 9.10 -27.42
CA LEU A 53 -6.99 9.31 -26.16
C LEU A 53 -7.49 10.58 -25.45
N GLN A 54 -7.60 10.51 -24.13
CA GLN A 54 -7.80 11.71 -23.30
C GLN A 54 -6.64 12.68 -23.50
N GLU A 55 -6.92 13.99 -23.50
CA GLU A 55 -5.95 15.05 -23.81
C GLU A 55 -4.64 14.94 -23.01
N LYS A 56 -4.72 14.65 -21.70
CA LYS A 56 -3.53 14.49 -20.87
C LYS A 56 -2.65 13.30 -21.32
N THR A 57 -3.27 12.19 -21.67
CA THR A 57 -2.59 10.99 -22.15
C THR A 57 -1.99 11.22 -23.54
N ARG A 58 -2.75 11.87 -24.43
CA ARG A 58 -2.29 12.27 -25.76
C ARG A 58 -1.01 13.11 -25.68
N ARG A 59 -1.02 14.17 -24.87
CA ARG A 59 0.15 15.04 -24.65
C ARG A 59 1.35 14.28 -24.10
N MET A 60 1.13 13.38 -23.15
CA MET A 60 2.18 12.55 -22.57
C MET A 60 2.85 11.68 -23.64
N VAL A 61 2.05 10.93 -24.42
CA VAL A 61 2.57 10.03 -25.47
C VAL A 61 3.30 10.81 -26.56
N GLN A 62 2.82 11.99 -26.94
CA GLN A 62 3.48 12.85 -27.93
C GLN A 62 4.81 13.44 -27.44
N THR A 63 4.93 13.67 -26.11
CA THR A 63 6.15 14.20 -25.48
C THR A 63 7.19 13.10 -25.28
N ALA A 64 6.74 11.86 -25.06
CA ALA A 64 7.64 10.74 -24.83
C ALA A 64 8.49 10.39 -26.05
N ARG A 65 9.65 9.81 -25.77
CA ARG A 65 10.65 9.30 -26.73
C ARG A 65 11.12 7.90 -26.39
N ASP A 66 10.75 7.38 -25.22
CA ASP A 66 11.01 6.01 -24.83
C ASP A 66 9.95 5.50 -23.84
N VAL A 67 9.79 4.18 -23.77
CA VAL A 67 8.99 3.49 -22.77
C VAL A 67 9.75 2.28 -22.23
N ASN A 68 9.90 2.20 -20.92
CA ASN A 68 10.55 1.07 -20.25
C ASN A 68 9.59 0.41 -19.25
N TRP A 69 9.84 -0.85 -18.89
CA TRP A 69 9.06 -1.55 -17.88
C TRP A 69 9.91 -2.47 -17.01
N THR A 70 9.38 -2.79 -15.83
CA THR A 70 9.92 -3.79 -14.91
C THR A 70 8.82 -4.76 -14.54
N ILE A 71 9.09 -6.05 -14.76
CA ILE A 71 8.20 -7.15 -14.40
C ILE A 71 8.33 -7.40 -12.90
N VAL A 72 7.20 -7.67 -12.24
CA VAL A 72 7.15 -8.05 -10.83
C VAL A 72 6.31 -9.31 -10.68
N LYS A 73 6.33 -9.95 -9.51
CA LYS A 73 5.61 -11.21 -9.28
C LYS A 73 4.15 -10.98 -8.96
N THR A 74 3.82 -9.86 -8.30
CA THR A 74 2.46 -9.61 -7.81
C THR A 74 1.97 -8.20 -8.13
N GLU A 75 0.65 -8.04 -8.20
CA GLU A 75 0.04 -6.71 -8.36
C GLU A 75 0.40 -5.74 -7.23
N PHE A 76 0.65 -6.30 -6.04
CA PHE A 76 1.06 -5.57 -4.86
C PHE A 76 2.48 -5.01 -5.00
N GLU A 77 3.43 -5.82 -5.48
CA GLU A 77 4.77 -5.34 -5.81
C GLU A 77 4.74 -4.25 -6.87
N ALA A 78 3.86 -4.38 -7.88
CA ALA A 78 3.70 -3.37 -8.93
C ALA A 78 3.20 -2.04 -8.35
N LEU A 79 2.24 -2.11 -7.43
CA LEU A 79 1.74 -0.96 -6.70
C LEU A 79 2.84 -0.28 -5.87
N GLN A 80 3.62 -1.06 -5.13
CA GLN A 80 4.68 -0.53 -4.29
C GLN A 80 5.77 0.15 -5.13
N LEU A 81 6.19 -0.49 -6.22
CA LEU A 81 7.22 0.06 -7.10
C LEU A 81 6.73 1.32 -7.84
N GLU A 82 5.49 1.34 -8.33
CA GLU A 82 4.88 2.53 -8.94
C GLU A 82 4.89 3.70 -7.95
N PHE A 83 4.47 3.47 -6.72
CA PHE A 83 4.46 4.51 -5.69
C PHE A 83 5.86 5.05 -5.40
N THR A 84 6.84 4.16 -5.23
CA THR A 84 8.24 4.55 -5.00
C THR A 84 8.74 5.43 -6.14
N TRP A 85 8.52 5.04 -7.39
CA TRP A 85 8.98 5.79 -8.56
C TRP A 85 8.23 7.10 -8.79
N ILE A 86 6.93 7.18 -8.51
CA ILE A 86 6.21 8.46 -8.58
C ILE A 86 6.79 9.45 -7.56
N LYS A 87 7.14 8.97 -6.36
CA LYS A 87 7.77 9.82 -5.33
C LYS A 87 9.21 10.21 -5.69
N GLU A 88 9.98 9.27 -6.21
CA GLU A 88 11.39 9.47 -6.56
C GLU A 88 11.55 10.43 -7.75
N PHE A 89 10.74 10.26 -8.79
CA PHE A 89 10.91 11.00 -10.05
C PHE A 89 10.01 12.24 -10.20
N ASP A 90 8.99 12.45 -9.35
CA ASP A 90 7.93 13.47 -9.48
C ASP A 90 7.49 13.73 -10.95
N PRO A 91 6.96 12.71 -11.66
CA PRO A 91 6.74 12.83 -13.09
C PRO A 91 5.63 13.85 -13.41
N PRO A 92 5.83 14.74 -14.39
CA PRO A 92 4.91 15.85 -14.68
C PRO A 92 3.51 15.41 -15.13
N PHE A 93 3.38 14.23 -15.74
CA PHE A 93 2.08 13.71 -16.19
C PHE A 93 1.41 12.80 -15.15
N ASN A 94 2.07 12.44 -14.05
CA ASN A 94 1.35 11.79 -12.94
C ASN A 94 0.46 12.82 -12.24
N VAL A 95 -0.72 12.39 -11.78
CA VAL A 95 -1.52 13.26 -10.91
C VAL A 95 -0.74 13.38 -9.61
N ARG A 96 -0.26 14.58 -9.30
CA ARG A 96 0.32 14.85 -7.98
C ARG A 96 -0.73 14.50 -6.95
N PHE A 97 -0.39 13.58 -6.06
CA PHE A 97 -1.23 13.26 -4.92
C PHE A 97 -1.34 14.54 -4.07
N LYS A 98 -2.42 15.31 -4.27
CA LYS A 98 -2.69 16.59 -3.58
C LYS A 98 -2.83 16.42 -2.08
N ASP A 99 -3.07 15.19 -1.65
CA ASP A 99 -2.93 14.81 -0.26
C ASP A 99 -1.70 13.94 -0.12
N ASP A 100 -1.02 14.09 1.00
CA ASP A 100 0.00 13.20 1.54
C ASP A 100 -0.61 11.81 1.93
N LYS A 101 -1.47 11.26 1.06
CA LYS A 101 -2.10 9.94 1.14
C LYS A 101 -1.06 8.88 0.81
N SER A 102 0.00 8.83 1.60
CA SER A 102 0.76 7.60 1.82
C SER A 102 -0.22 6.46 2.08
N TYR A 103 0.03 5.32 1.45
CA TYR A 103 -0.83 4.15 1.62
C TYR A 103 -0.88 3.73 3.10
N PRO A 104 -2.05 3.35 3.63
CA PRO A 104 -2.14 2.79 4.97
C PRO A 104 -1.40 1.45 5.05
N TYR A 105 -0.79 1.24 6.21
CA TYR A 105 -0.19 -0.01 6.66
C TYR A 105 -0.93 -0.47 7.90
N LEU A 106 -1.03 -1.79 8.08
CA LEU A 106 -1.29 -2.36 9.39
C LEU A 106 0.06 -2.42 10.13
N ALA A 107 0.16 -1.72 11.24
CA ALA A 107 1.34 -1.73 12.09
C ALA A 107 1.06 -2.51 13.38
N VAL A 108 2.03 -3.30 13.83
CA VAL A 108 2.04 -3.97 15.14
C VAL A 108 3.29 -3.54 15.89
N THR A 109 3.13 -2.83 17.02
CA THR A 109 4.27 -2.29 17.79
C THR A 109 4.93 -3.34 18.69
N MET A 110 5.63 -4.30 18.07
CA MET A 110 6.28 -5.41 18.78
C MET A 110 7.41 -4.98 19.74
N GLY A 111 7.94 -3.77 19.56
CA GLY A 111 8.89 -3.16 20.49
C GLY A 111 8.28 -2.65 21.80
N ASP A 112 6.97 -2.45 21.86
CA ASP A 112 6.30 -1.99 23.08
C ASP A 112 6.19 -3.14 24.09
N GLU A 113 6.11 -2.79 25.38
CA GLU A 113 5.78 -3.74 26.45
C GLU A 113 4.42 -4.40 26.20
N ILE A 114 3.45 -3.60 25.76
CA ILE A 114 2.11 -4.04 25.36
C ILE A 114 1.90 -3.68 23.88
N PRO A 115 2.17 -4.60 22.93
CA PRO A 115 2.04 -4.32 21.51
C PRO A 115 0.65 -3.81 21.12
N ARG A 116 0.57 -3.01 20.06
CA ARG A 116 -0.68 -2.48 19.53
C ARG A 116 -0.78 -2.73 18.04
N ALA A 117 -1.91 -3.26 17.59
CA ALA A 117 -2.26 -3.41 16.19
C ALA A 117 -3.14 -2.23 15.73
N PHE A 118 -2.71 -1.47 14.72
CA PHE A 118 -3.47 -0.32 14.22
C PHE A 118 -3.10 0.07 12.79
N ILE A 119 -4.00 0.80 12.13
CA ILE A 119 -3.77 1.32 10.79
C ILE A 119 -3.05 2.66 10.87
N THR A 120 -1.92 2.79 10.20
CA THR A 120 -1.11 4.00 10.16
C THR A 120 -0.59 4.27 8.76
N ARG A 121 -0.33 5.53 8.47
CA ARG A 121 0.42 5.95 7.28
C ARG A 121 1.90 6.22 7.59
N ASN A 122 2.25 6.26 8.87
CA ASN A 122 3.60 6.49 9.34
C ASN A 122 4.39 5.17 9.44
N LYS A 123 5.51 5.08 8.71
CA LYS A 123 6.43 3.93 8.68
C LYS A 123 7.63 4.03 9.63
N GLU A 124 7.72 5.09 10.43
CA GLU A 124 8.92 5.42 11.22
C GLU A 124 8.81 5.00 12.69
N ILE A 125 7.83 4.16 13.03
CA ILE A 125 7.66 3.66 14.40
C ILE A 125 8.73 2.58 14.62
N LYS A 126 9.69 2.89 15.48
CA LYS A 126 10.79 1.99 15.84
C LYS A 126 10.24 0.64 16.31
N ASN A 127 10.84 -0.44 15.84
CA ASN A 127 10.52 -1.83 16.23
C ASN A 127 9.06 -2.25 15.97
N ALA A 128 8.33 -1.54 15.10
CA ALA A 128 7.03 -1.99 14.60
C ALA A 128 7.19 -2.95 13.42
N LYS A 129 6.30 -3.92 13.32
CA LYS A 129 6.09 -4.74 12.12
C LYS A 129 5.02 -4.10 11.26
N TYR A 130 5.25 -4.03 9.96
CA TYR A 130 4.38 -3.36 9.00
C TYR A 130 3.91 -4.33 7.93
N PHE A 131 2.60 -4.35 7.68
CA PHE A 131 1.96 -5.10 6.62
C PHE A 131 1.23 -4.13 5.68
N GLY A 132 1.27 -4.39 4.38
CA GLY A 132 0.85 -3.43 3.35
C GLY A 132 2.04 -2.90 2.53
N PRO A 133 1.84 -1.94 1.61
CA PRO A 133 0.76 -0.96 1.56
C PRO A 133 -0.60 -1.49 1.13
N TYR A 134 -1.67 -1.02 1.77
CA TYR A 134 -3.04 -1.31 1.34
C TYR A 134 -3.64 -0.17 0.52
N THR A 135 -4.29 -0.49 -0.59
CA THR A 135 -4.95 0.49 -1.47
C THR A 135 -6.20 1.10 -0.83
N GLN A 136 -6.93 0.29 -0.06
CA GLN A 136 -8.22 0.64 0.51
C GLN A 136 -8.14 0.60 2.04
N SER A 137 -8.15 1.80 2.65
CA SER A 137 -8.06 1.93 4.12
C SER A 137 -9.25 1.32 4.88
N TRP A 138 -10.39 1.15 4.21
CA TRP A 138 -11.58 0.52 4.81
C TRP A 138 -11.41 -1.01 4.88
N ALA A 139 -10.93 -1.64 3.80
CA ALA A 139 -10.78 -3.08 3.71
C ALA A 139 -9.81 -3.59 4.78
N ILE A 140 -8.68 -2.90 4.99
CA ILE A 140 -7.73 -3.30 6.03
C ILE A 140 -8.26 -3.10 7.45
N ARG A 141 -9.15 -2.13 7.69
CA ARG A 141 -9.81 -1.98 9.00
C ARG A 141 -10.74 -3.15 9.29
N GLU A 142 -11.49 -3.61 8.29
CA GLU A 142 -12.38 -4.77 8.42
C GLU A 142 -11.60 -6.07 8.59
N THR A 143 -10.49 -6.23 7.86
CA THR A 143 -9.56 -7.35 8.05
C THR A 143 -9.02 -7.35 9.48
N LEU A 144 -8.51 -6.22 9.98
CA LEU A 144 -8.03 -6.12 11.36
C LEU A 144 -9.16 -6.44 12.36
N ASP A 145 -10.36 -5.89 12.18
CA ASP A 145 -11.50 -6.14 13.07
C ASP A 145 -11.88 -7.62 13.16
N THR A 146 -11.74 -8.35 12.05
CA THR A 146 -11.96 -9.80 11.98
C THR A 146 -10.83 -10.56 12.67
N LEU A 147 -9.58 -10.22 12.38
CA LEU A 147 -8.40 -10.85 12.97
C LEU A 147 -8.38 -10.71 14.49
N LEU A 148 -8.85 -9.58 15.03
CA LEU A 148 -8.90 -9.33 16.47
C LEU A 148 -9.80 -10.30 17.25
N LYS A 149 -10.74 -10.99 16.58
CA LYS A 149 -11.55 -12.05 17.21
C LYS A 149 -10.75 -13.33 17.45
N VAL A 150 -9.75 -13.60 16.61
CA VAL A 150 -8.88 -14.78 16.69
C VAL A 150 -7.63 -14.46 17.51
N TYR A 151 -7.04 -13.29 17.26
CA TYR A 151 -5.85 -12.80 17.94
C TYR A 151 -6.22 -11.51 18.70
N PRO A 152 -6.66 -11.59 19.97
CA PRO A 152 -7.20 -10.46 20.72
C PRO A 152 -6.11 -9.49 21.22
N VAL A 153 -5.40 -8.89 20.27
CA VAL A 153 -4.39 -7.84 20.46
C VAL A 153 -5.08 -6.50 20.72
N ARG A 154 -4.46 -5.60 21.49
CA ARG A 154 -5.09 -4.28 21.68
C ARG A 154 -4.97 -3.45 20.39
N SER A 155 -6.05 -2.78 20.02
CA SER A 155 -6.08 -1.81 18.91
C SER A 155 -6.52 -0.40 19.34
N CYS A 156 -6.99 -0.28 20.58
CA CYS A 156 -7.49 0.97 21.16
C CYS A 156 -6.41 2.06 21.21
N THR A 157 -6.84 3.33 21.25
CA THR A 157 -5.93 4.47 21.38
C THR A 157 -5.28 4.51 22.77
N SER A 158 -4.17 5.23 22.90
CA SER A 158 -3.51 5.42 24.20
C SER A 158 -4.46 6.02 25.25
N GLY A 159 -5.34 6.95 24.86
CA GLY A 159 -6.35 7.51 25.76
C GLY A 159 -7.35 6.47 26.27
N THR A 160 -7.87 5.61 25.40
CA THR A 160 -8.75 4.50 25.82
C THR A 160 -8.04 3.51 26.72
N TYR A 161 -6.77 3.19 26.43
CA TYR A 161 -5.96 2.30 27.25
C TYR A 161 -5.76 2.84 28.66
N GLN A 162 -5.34 4.11 28.78
CA GLN A 162 -5.11 4.74 30.09
C GLN A 162 -6.40 4.87 30.90
N ARG A 163 -7.52 5.21 30.25
CA ARG A 163 -8.83 5.27 30.92
C ARG A 163 -9.27 3.91 31.47
N ALA A 164 -9.08 2.84 30.70
CA ALA A 164 -9.41 1.49 31.17
C ALA A 164 -8.54 1.09 32.38
N LYS A 165 -7.24 1.43 32.33
CA LYS A 165 -6.29 1.18 33.42
C LYS A 165 -6.65 1.96 34.69
N SER A 166 -6.97 3.24 34.58
CA SER A 166 -7.28 4.07 35.76
C SER A 166 -8.62 3.73 36.41
N THR A 167 -9.60 3.31 35.63
CA THR A 167 -10.93 2.92 36.14
C THR A 167 -11.04 1.44 36.49
N ASN A 168 -9.98 0.67 36.25
CA ASN A 168 -9.96 -0.78 36.33
C ASN A 168 -11.16 -1.45 35.63
N ARG A 169 -11.61 -0.85 34.51
CA ARG A 169 -12.78 -1.31 33.75
C ARG A 169 -12.37 -1.57 32.30
N PRO A 170 -12.69 -2.76 31.73
CA PRO A 170 -12.42 -3.05 30.33
C PRO A 170 -13.17 -2.08 29.39
N CYS A 171 -12.63 -1.90 28.19
CA CYS A 171 -13.34 -1.21 27.13
C CYS A 171 -14.22 -2.20 26.33
N LEU A 172 -15.09 -1.67 25.48
CA LEU A 172 -15.99 -2.46 24.64
C LEU A 172 -15.28 -3.58 23.87
N LEU A 173 -14.10 -3.32 23.31
CA LEU A 173 -13.34 -4.33 22.54
C LEU A 173 -12.98 -5.55 23.39
N ALA A 174 -12.70 -5.34 24.68
CA ALA A 174 -12.42 -6.43 25.59
C ALA A 174 -13.70 -7.18 25.99
N ASP A 175 -14.83 -6.49 26.13
CA ASP A 175 -16.11 -7.12 26.47
C ASP A 175 -16.68 -7.96 25.32
N ILE A 176 -16.40 -7.59 24.07
CA ILE A 176 -16.81 -8.36 22.87
C ILE A 176 -15.74 -9.34 22.38
N GLY A 177 -14.70 -9.63 23.20
CA GLY A 177 -13.69 -10.64 22.90
C GLY A 177 -12.66 -10.26 21.82
N LYS A 178 -12.57 -8.99 21.41
CA LYS A 178 -11.59 -8.50 20.42
C LYS A 178 -10.28 -8.01 21.05
N CYS A 179 -10.16 -8.06 22.38
CA CYS A 179 -8.97 -7.63 23.11
C CYS A 179 -8.86 -8.43 24.40
N SER A 180 -7.68 -8.95 24.69
CA SER A 180 -7.36 -9.71 25.92
C SER A 180 -7.26 -8.82 27.18
N ALA A 181 -7.45 -7.51 27.02
CA ALA A 181 -7.49 -6.50 28.08
C ALA A 181 -6.25 -6.45 29.01
N PRO A 182 -5.03 -6.32 28.46
CA PRO A 182 -3.83 -6.13 29.28
C PRO A 182 -3.86 -4.85 30.13
N CYS A 183 -4.70 -3.87 29.77
CA CYS A 183 -4.84 -2.61 30.51
C CYS A 183 -5.34 -2.77 31.95
N ILE A 184 -6.06 -3.85 32.24
CA ILE A 184 -6.62 -4.19 33.55
C ILE A 184 -6.04 -5.52 34.07
N SER A 185 -4.89 -5.93 33.54
CA SER A 185 -4.19 -7.15 33.94
C SER A 185 -5.00 -8.45 33.82
N ARG A 186 -5.96 -8.54 32.88
CA ARG A 186 -6.62 -9.83 32.53
C ARG A 186 -5.63 -10.85 31.98
N VAL A 187 -4.60 -10.36 31.30
CA VAL A 187 -3.43 -11.10 30.83
C VAL A 187 -2.18 -10.32 31.20
N SER A 188 -1.07 -11.03 31.42
CA SER A 188 0.24 -10.43 31.62
C SER A 188 0.77 -9.78 30.33
N PRO A 189 1.74 -8.85 30.44
CA PRO A 189 2.43 -8.31 29.27
C PRO A 189 3.05 -9.38 28.37
N ALA A 190 3.60 -10.44 28.96
CA ALA A 190 4.24 -11.54 28.23
C ALA A 190 3.21 -12.35 27.41
N GLU A 191 2.07 -12.69 28.01
CA GLU A 191 0.97 -13.38 27.31
C GLU A 191 0.40 -12.51 26.19
N HIS A 192 0.19 -11.21 26.44
CA HIS A 192 -0.26 -10.27 25.42
C HIS A 192 0.71 -10.19 24.23
N LYS A 193 2.02 -10.19 24.52
CA LYS A 193 3.07 -10.18 23.51
C LYS A 193 3.12 -11.48 22.71
N ALA A 194 2.82 -12.63 23.33
CA ALA A 194 2.70 -13.91 22.62
C ALA A 194 1.53 -13.90 21.62
N ILE A 195 0.33 -13.44 22.03
CA ILE A 195 -0.83 -13.27 21.14
C ILE A 195 -0.48 -12.33 19.97
N SER A 196 0.24 -11.25 20.25
CA SER A 196 0.68 -10.29 19.24
C SER A 196 1.68 -10.89 18.26
N LYS A 197 2.53 -11.82 18.73
CA LYS A 197 3.46 -12.57 17.88
C LYS A 197 2.71 -13.53 16.96
N GLU A 198 1.71 -14.25 17.46
CA GLU A 198 0.87 -15.14 16.62
C GLU A 198 0.19 -14.38 15.48
N LEU A 199 -0.36 -13.18 15.76
CA LEU A 199 -0.91 -12.30 14.73
C LEU A 199 0.16 -11.92 13.69
N VAL A 200 1.36 -11.56 14.13
CA VAL A 200 2.47 -11.19 13.23
C VAL A 200 2.92 -12.38 12.38
N ASP A 201 3.02 -13.57 12.98
CA ASP A 201 3.44 -14.78 12.29
C ASP A 201 2.40 -15.23 11.26
N PHE A 202 1.10 -15.09 11.56
CA PHE A 202 0.01 -15.36 10.62
C PHE A 202 0.03 -14.43 9.40
N MET A 203 0.49 -13.19 9.59
CA MET A 203 0.51 -12.17 8.53
C MET A 203 1.78 -12.21 7.66
N ASN A 204 2.77 -13.03 8.01
CA ASN A 204 3.98 -13.28 7.20
C ASN A 204 3.77 -14.43 6.23
#